data_AF-C4F930-F1
#
_entry.id   AF-C4F930-F1
#
_cell.length_a   1.000
_cell.length_b   1.000
_cell.length_c   1.000
_cell.angle_alpha   90.00
_cell.angle_beta   90.00
_cell.angle_gamma   90.00
#
_symmetry.space_group_name_H-M   'P 1'
#
loop_
_entity.id
_entity.type
_entity.pdbx_description
1 polymer ?
#
loop_
_entity_poly.entity_id
_entity_poly.type
_entity_poly.pdbx_seq_one_letter_code
_entity_poly.pdbx_strand_id
1 'polypeptide(L)' 'MRCDLDWEAWERFSKLEGDYIYIPKILMRHRIHEGSETTALIKDDTRAAEDLAMFEKFWPRPIAQIISNLYSASMSSNQL' A
#
# COMPACT_ATOMS: atom_id res chain seq x y z
N MET A 1 -0.84 -9.89 -3.61
CA MET A 1 -0.03 -8.66 -3.69
C MET A 1 1.35 -8.91 -3.10
N ARG A 2 2.35 -8.09 -3.43
CA ARG A 2 3.71 -8.13 -2.85
C ARG A 2 4.02 -6.83 -2.13
N CYS A 3 3.65 -5.69 -2.71
CA CYS A 3 3.85 -4.36 -2.10
C CYS A 3 2.66 -3.97 -1.22
N ASP A 4 1.44 -4.31 -1.64
CA ASP A 4 0.21 -3.81 -0.99
C ASP A 4 -0.42 -4.83 -0.04
N LEU A 5 0.37 -5.78 0.48
CA LEU A 5 -0.10 -6.85 1.36
C LEU A 5 -0.83 -6.33 2.59
N ASP A 6 -0.29 -5.29 3.23
CA ASP A 6 -0.93 -4.67 4.40
C ASP A 6 -2.24 -4.00 4.02
N TRP A 7 -2.29 -3.29 2.88
CA TRP A 7 -3.50 -2.61 2.42
C TRP A 7 -4.59 -3.62 2.06
N GLU A 8 -4.24 -4.71 1.38
CA GLU A 8 -5.17 -5.81 1.10
C GLU A 8 -5.69 -6.47 2.38
N ALA A 9 -4.83 -6.67 3.38
CA ALA A 9 -5.24 -7.20 4.68
C ALA A 9 -6.23 -6.28 5.39
N TRP A 10 -5.95 -4.97 5.43
CA TRP A 10 -6.86 -3.97 6.01
C TRP A 10 -8.18 -3.88 5.26
N GLU A 11 -8.17 -3.93 3.93
CA GLU A 11 -9.40 -3.94 3.13
C GLU A 11 -10.25 -5.17 3.44
N ARG A 12 -9.64 -6.34 3.58
CA ARG A 12 -10.35 -7.56 4.03
C ARG A 12 -10.94 -7.40 5.44
N PHE A 13 -10.21 -6.83 6.38
CA PHE A 13 -10.70 -6.59 7.74
C PHE A 13 -11.79 -5.53 7.79
N SER A 14 -11.80 -4.56 6.88
CA SER A 14 -12.83 -3.51 6.81
C SER A 14 -14.24 -4.04 6.50
N LYS A 15 -14.33 -5.27 5.99
CA LYS A 15 -15.59 -5.97 5.70
C LYS A 15 -16.10 -6.82 6.85
N LEU A 16 -15.31 -6.97 7.92
CA LEU A 16 -15.70 -7.73 9.11
C LEU A 16 -16.34 -6.80 10.15
N GLU A 17 -17.25 -7.35 10.96
CA GLU A 17 -17.78 -6.63 12.12
C GLU A 17 -16.69 -6.44 13.18
N GLY A 18 -16.52 -5.21 13.66
CA GLY A 18 -15.53 -4.86 14.67
C GLY A 18 -15.07 -3.40 14.55
N ASP A 19 -14.13 -3.02 15.41
CA ASP A 19 -13.60 -1.67 15.50
C ASP A 19 -12.09 -1.62 15.30
N TYR A 20 -11.61 -0.56 14.66
CA TYR A 20 -10.18 -0.23 14.61
C TYR A 20 -9.79 0.55 15.88
N ILE A 21 -8.99 -0.08 16.73
CA ILE A 21 -8.57 0.50 18.01
C ILE A 21 -7.12 0.95 17.93
N TYR A 22 -6.86 2.22 18.24
CA TYR A 22 -5.51 2.76 18.42
C TYR A 22 -5.14 2.78 19.91
N ILE A 23 -4.01 2.18 20.27
CA ILE A 23 -3.48 2.18 21.64
C ILE A 23 -2.26 3.13 21.70
N PRO A 24 -2.33 4.27 22.41
CA PRO A 24 -1.22 5.23 22.51
C PRO A 24 -0.14 4.77 23.50
N LYS A 25 0.32 3.51 23.38
CA LYS A 25 1.39 2.91 24.21
C LYS A 25 2.37 2.18 23.30
N ILE A 26 3.65 2.21 23.66
CA ILE A 26 4.68 1.44 22.93
C ILE A 26 4.56 -0.03 23.34
N LEU A 27 3.84 -0.81 22.53
CA LEU A 27 3.64 -2.26 22.73
C LEU A 27 4.55 -3.11 21.84
N MET A 28 5.13 -2.52 20.80
CA MET A 28 5.99 -3.20 19.83
C MET A 28 7.14 -2.28 19.41
N ARG A 29 8.30 -2.86 19.09
CA ARG A 29 9.40 -2.16 18.42
C ARG A 29 9.54 -2.73 17.01
N HIS A 30 9.42 -1.89 16.00
CA HIS A 30 9.70 -2.26 14.63
C HIS A 30 11.19 -2.07 14.35
N ARG A 31 11.83 -3.09 13.75
CA ARG A 31 13.23 -3.00 13.28
C ARG A 31 13.21 -2.97 11.76
N ILE A 32 13.68 -1.88 11.19
CA ILE A 32 13.99 -1.80 9.77
C ILE A 32 15.39 -2.40 9.60
N HIS A 33 15.50 -3.46 8.80
CA HIS A 33 16.79 -4.04 8.41
C HIS A 33 17.16 -3.50 7.03
N GLU A 34 18.40 -3.05 6.82
CA GLU A 34 18.82 -2.52 5.51
C GLU A 34 18.80 -3.56 4.38
N GLY A 35 18.87 -4.86 4.71
CA GLY A 35 18.66 -5.96 3.75
C GLY A 35 17.19 -6.36 3.53
N SER A 36 16.24 -5.61 4.12
CA SER A 36 14.81 -5.81 3.90
C SER A 36 14.47 -5.56 2.42
N GLU A 37 13.65 -6.44 1.85
CA GLU A 37 13.30 -6.53 0.41
C GLU A 37 12.77 -5.24 -0.24
N THR A 38 12.54 -4.19 0.54
CA THR A 38 12.02 -2.88 0.12
C THR A 38 12.89 -2.20 -0.93
N THR A 39 14.22 -2.42 -0.92
CA THR A 39 15.13 -1.85 -1.94
C THR A 39 15.29 -2.76 -3.17
N ALA A 40 15.02 -4.07 -3.03
CA ALA A 40 15.18 -5.05 -4.12
C ALA A 40 13.96 -5.13 -5.07
N LEU A 41 12.80 -4.59 -4.66
CA LEU A 41 11.54 -4.64 -5.41
C LEU A 41 11.17 -3.35 -6.16
N ILE A 42 12.02 -2.30 -6.15
CA ILE A 42 11.87 -1.11 -7.03
C ILE A 42 12.35 -1.43 -8.45
N LYS A 43 11.96 -2.59 -8.96
CA LYS A 43 12.33 -3.06 -10.29
C LYS A 43 11.23 -3.95 -10.84
N ASP A 44 10.01 -3.44 -10.89
CA ASP A 44 9.05 -3.82 -11.94
C ASP A 44 7.74 -3.04 -11.83
N ASP A 45 7.08 -2.92 -12.97
CA ASP A 45 5.70 -2.44 -13.22
C ASP A 45 4.62 -3.08 -12.32
N THR A 46 5.02 -4.03 -11.46
CA THR A 46 4.17 -4.76 -10.51
C THR A 46 3.52 -3.84 -9.49
N ARG A 47 4.24 -2.82 -8.98
CA ARG A 47 3.67 -1.93 -7.95
C ARG A 47 2.53 -1.08 -8.50
N ALA A 48 2.70 -0.50 -9.69
CA ALA A 48 1.65 0.29 -10.32
C ALA A 48 0.39 -0.56 -10.63
N ALA A 49 0.58 -1.82 -11.01
CA ALA A 49 -0.52 -2.76 -11.22
C ALA A 49 -1.24 -3.15 -9.91
N GLU A 50 -0.49 -3.38 -8.82
CA GLU A 50 -1.06 -3.67 -7.50
C GLU A 50 -1.81 -2.45 -6.92
N ASP A 51 -1.24 -1.25 -7.03
CA ASP A 51 -1.87 0.01 -6.61
C ASP A 51 -3.20 0.21 -7.33
N LEU A 52 -3.22 0.07 -8.66
CA LEU A 52 -4.45 0.19 -9.46
C LEU A 52 -5.50 -0.85 -9.03
N ALA A 53 -5.09 -2.10 -8.81
CA ALA A 53 -5.99 -3.14 -8.35
C ALA A 53 -6.58 -2.83 -6.97
N MET A 54 -5.81 -2.19 -6.07
CA MET A 54 -6.35 -1.70 -4.80
C MET A 54 -7.32 -0.53 -5.00
N PHE A 55 -7.00 0.45 -5.85
CA PHE A 55 -7.90 1.59 -6.11
C PHE A 55 -9.23 1.14 -6.74
N GLU A 56 -9.23 0.15 -7.63
CA GLU A 56 -10.45 -0.40 -8.24
C GLU A 56 -11.40 -1.06 -7.22
N LYS A 57 -10.92 -1.44 -6.02
CA LYS A 57 -11.79 -1.93 -4.94
C LYS A 57 -12.69 -0.83 -4.34
N PHE A 58 -12.29 0.44 -4.46
CA PHE A 58 -12.96 1.58 -3.82
C PHE A 58 -13.58 2.56 -4.83
N TRP A 59 -13.06 2.61 -6.06
CA TRP A 59 -13.53 3.54 -7.09
C TRP A 59 -13.81 2.84 -8.43
N PRO A 60 -14.77 3.36 -9.23
CA PRO A 60 -14.91 2.97 -10.62
C PRO A 60 -13.60 3.16 -11.40
N ARG A 61 -13.32 2.25 -12.32
CA ARG A 61 -12.07 2.18 -13.10
C ARG A 61 -11.52 3.52 -13.62
N PRO A 62 -12.33 4.43 -14.21
CA PRO A 62 -11.79 5.72 -14.69
C PRO A 62 -11.19 6.58 -13.57
N ILE A 63 -11.80 6.58 -12.39
CA ILE A 63 -11.33 7.33 -11.23
C ILE A 63 -10.10 6.65 -10.64
N ALA A 64 -10.14 5.32 -10.49
CA ALA A 64 -9.01 4.54 -10.00
C ALA A 64 -7.75 4.76 -10.85
N GLN A 65 -7.90 4.81 -12.18
CA GLN A 65 -6.79 5.07 -13.10
C GLN A 65 -6.16 6.46 -12.89
N ILE A 66 -6.98 7.50 -12.71
CA ILE A 66 -6.51 8.88 -12.45
C ILE A 66 -5.71 8.92 -11.14
N ILE A 67 -6.25 8.32 -10.08
CA ILE A 67 -5.61 8.30 -8.76
C ILE A 67 -4.29 7.51 -8.83
N SER A 68 -4.29 6.34 -9.44
CA SER A 68 -3.10 5.48 -9.59
C SER A 68 -1.97 6.19 -10.34
N ASN A 69 -2.29 6.96 -11.38
CA ASN A 69 -1.30 7.71 -12.16
C ASN A 69 -0.69 8.87 -11.34
N LEU A 70 -1.53 9.62 -10.61
CA LEU A 70 -1.05 10.70 -9.73
C LEU A 70 -0.19 10.16 -8.58
N TYR A 71 -0.62 9.04 -7.98
CA TYR A 71 0.11 8.38 -6.90
C TYR A 71 1.48 7.89 -7.39
N SER A 72 1.54 7.20 -8.53
CA SER A 72 2.79 6.74 -9.15
C SER A 72 3.73 7.89 -9.45
N ALA A 73 3.23 9.01 -9.99
CA ALA A 73 4.03 10.20 -10.25
C ALA A 73 4.61 10.82 -8.96
N SER A 74 3.86 10.80 -7.85
CA SER A 74 4.33 11.31 -6.55
C SER A 74 5.46 10.47 -5.96
N MET A 75 5.48 9.16 -6.23
CA MET A 75 6.54 8.26 -5.76
C MET A 75 7.86 8.46 -6.49
N SER A 76 7.83 8.92 -7.75
CA SER A 76 9.04 9.29 -8.51
C SER A 76 9.78 10.49 -7.89
N SER A 77 9.08 11.37 -7.16
CA SER A 77 9.70 12.49 -6.44
C SER A 77 10.48 12.06 -5.19
N ASN A 78 10.33 10.81 -4.74
CA ASN A 78 10.96 10.27 -3.54
C ASN A 78 12.33 9.60 -3.81
N GLN A 79 12.93 9.83 -4.99
CA GLN A 79 14.26 9.36 -5.38
C GLN A 79 15.40 10.35 -5.04
N LEU A 80 15.28 11.13 -3.96
CA LEU A 80 16.36 12.01 -3.45
C LEU A 80 17.22 11.30 -2.41
#